data_AF-A0A0C3FHE4-F1
#
_entry.id   AF-A0A0C3FHE4-F1
#
_cell.length_a   1.000
_cell.length_b   1.000
_cell.length_c   1.000
_cell.angle_alpha   90.00
_cell.angle_beta   90.00
_cell.angle_gamma   90.00
#
_symmetry.space_group_name_H-M   'P 1'
#
loop_
_entity.id
_entity.type
_entity.pdbx_description
1 polymer ?
#
loop_
_entity_poly.entity_id
_entity_poly.type
_entity_poly.pdbx_seq_one_letter_code
_entity_poly.pdbx_strand_id
1 'polypeptide(L)'
;MFICWDECGGNYLLQKEGIQSLPKILSTGRFHCNMLRSDIRPIFKEDLKPNYSQVTTTYLKGLYERLASHDPVVRASMMVAFEIQGAHMIESLGKALVATYNLEEDLSYCQAHVGGDDPLEVYHVAMTKKLLSTIVTQESKERFINEFRISYTLNFDWCRDITL
;
A
#
# COMPACT_ATOMS: atom_id res chain seq x y z
N MET A 1 -3.12 -11.88 2.04
CA MET A 1 -3.43 -11.87 3.49
C MET A 1 -2.24 -11.43 4.34
N PHE A 2 -0.99 -11.78 4.01
CA PHE A 2 0.21 -11.23 4.67
C PHE A 2 0.37 -9.71 4.51
N ILE A 3 0.28 -9.19 3.27
CA ILE A 3 0.45 -7.75 3.00
C ILE A 3 -0.55 -6.91 3.81
N CYS A 4 -1.85 -7.24 3.73
CA CYS A 4 -2.88 -6.54 4.52
C CYS A 4 -2.65 -6.61 6.04
N TRP A 5 -1.99 -7.67 6.51
CA TRP A 5 -1.61 -7.80 7.91
C TRP A 5 -0.39 -6.92 8.25
N ASP A 6 0.55 -6.80 7.32
CA ASP A 6 1.71 -5.95 7.49
C ASP A 6 1.40 -4.45 7.42
N GLU A 7 0.42 -4.03 6.61
CA GLU A 7 -0.12 -2.65 6.61
C GLU A 7 -0.63 -2.19 7.99
N CYS A 8 -0.96 -3.17 8.86
CA CYS A 8 -1.34 -2.96 10.25
C CYS A 8 -0.13 -3.01 11.23
N GLY A 9 1.10 -2.99 10.73
CA GLY A 9 2.33 -3.09 11.53
C GLY A 9 2.66 -4.52 11.98
N GLY A 10 2.08 -5.52 11.32
CA GLY A 10 2.19 -6.93 11.72
C GLY A 10 3.62 -7.48 11.71
N ASN A 11 4.36 -7.30 10.62
CA ASN A 11 5.70 -7.89 10.48
C ASN A 11 6.67 -7.28 11.49
N TYR A 12 6.62 -5.96 11.68
CA TYR A 12 7.42 -5.25 12.69
C TYR A 12 7.22 -5.83 14.09
N LEU A 13 5.97 -6.08 14.48
CA LEU A 13 5.65 -6.66 15.79
C LEU A 13 6.20 -8.07 15.95
N LEU A 14 6.07 -8.93 14.93
CA LEU A 14 6.65 -10.28 15.01
C LEU A 14 8.17 -10.26 15.05
N GLN A 15 8.83 -9.39 14.30
CA GLN A 15 10.30 -9.31 14.29
C GLN A 15 10.85 -8.82 15.63
N LYS A 16 10.23 -7.78 16.21
CA LYS A 16 10.71 -7.16 17.45
C LYS A 16 10.31 -7.93 18.70
N GLU A 17 9.08 -8.43 18.72
CA GLU A 17 8.43 -8.96 19.90
C GLU A 17 7.97 -10.40 19.73
N GLY A 18 8.36 -11.12 18.68
CA GLY A 18 8.05 -12.54 18.50
C GLY A 18 6.56 -12.87 18.46
N ILE A 19 6.23 -14.16 18.62
CA ILE A 19 4.85 -14.68 18.54
C ILE A 19 3.93 -14.12 19.63
N GLN A 20 4.50 -13.70 20.77
CA GLN A 20 3.77 -13.09 21.88
C GLN A 20 3.17 -11.72 21.53
N SER A 21 3.55 -11.14 20.39
CA SER A 21 2.96 -9.91 19.87
C SER A 21 1.62 -10.10 19.14
N LEU A 22 1.24 -11.34 18.80
CA LEU A 22 -0.01 -11.62 18.08
C LEU A 22 -1.27 -10.99 18.71
N PRO A 23 -1.46 -10.96 20.05
CA PRO A 23 -2.60 -10.26 20.65
C PRO A 23 -2.62 -8.75 20.41
N LYS A 24 -1.47 -8.15 20.06
CA LYS A 24 -1.31 -6.71 19.78
C LYS A 24 -1.57 -6.34 18.33
N ILE A 25 -1.96 -7.29 17.47
CA ILE A 25 -2.24 -7.08 16.03
C ILE A 25 -3.30 -6.00 15.76
N LEU A 26 -4.21 -5.75 16.71
CA LEU A 26 -5.22 -4.70 16.64
C LEU A 26 -4.76 -3.37 17.26
N SER A 27 -3.54 -3.30 17.78
CA SER A 27 -2.94 -2.06 18.29
C SER A 27 -2.63 -1.13 17.13
N THR A 28 -3.47 -0.11 16.95
CA THR A 28 -3.45 0.70 15.74
C THR A 28 -2.25 1.65 15.64
N GLY A 29 -1.48 1.84 16.71
CA GLY A 29 -0.39 2.83 16.76
C GLY A 29 0.69 2.65 15.68
N ARG A 30 0.80 1.44 15.11
CA ARG A 30 1.76 1.11 14.04
C ARG A 30 1.12 0.97 12.66
N PHE A 31 -0.15 1.29 12.51
CA PHE A 31 -0.81 1.23 11.22
C PHE A 31 -0.21 2.31 10.31
N HIS A 32 0.03 1.96 9.05
CA HIS A 32 0.58 2.86 8.05
C HIS A 32 -0.23 4.16 7.92
N CYS A 33 -1.56 4.08 8.07
CA CYS A 33 -2.42 5.26 8.08
C CYS A 33 -2.17 6.23 9.25
N ASN A 34 -1.73 5.73 10.41
CA ASN A 34 -1.40 6.56 11.57
C ASN A 34 0.00 7.17 11.44
N MET A 35 0.94 6.48 10.77
CA MET A 35 2.23 7.07 10.38
C MET A 35 2.01 8.24 9.42
N LEU A 36 1.22 8.04 8.37
CA LEU A 36 0.85 9.11 7.44
C LEU A 36 0.17 10.28 8.17
N ARG A 37 -0.78 10.01 9.09
CA ARG A 37 -1.43 11.06 9.89
C ARG A 37 -0.41 11.84 10.74
N SER A 38 0.57 11.16 11.33
CA SER A 38 1.62 11.77 12.14
C SER A 38 2.48 12.72 11.30
N ASP A 39 2.83 12.31 10.07
CA ASP A 39 3.66 13.11 9.16
C ASP A 39 2.93 14.36 8.64
N ILE A 40 1.64 14.25 8.32
CA ILE A 40 0.88 15.38 7.76
C ILE A 40 0.40 16.38 8.82
N ARG A 41 0.20 15.96 10.07
CA ARG A 41 -0.38 16.81 11.11
C ARG A 41 0.45 18.07 11.40
N PRO A 42 1.79 18.05 11.46
CA PRO A 42 2.61 19.25 11.58
C PRO A 42 2.43 20.24 10.41
N ILE A 43 2.14 19.73 9.20
CA ILE A 43 1.97 20.53 7.98
C ILE A 43 0.64 21.31 8.04
N PHE A 44 -0.46 20.60 8.31
CA PHE A 44 -1.81 21.17 8.26
C PHE A 44 -2.30 21.72 9.60
N LYS A 45 -1.59 21.45 10.70
CA LYS A 45 -1.91 21.85 12.08
C LYS A 45 -3.26 21.34 12.59
N GLU A 46 -3.86 20.40 11.89
CA GLU A 46 -5.11 19.73 12.23
C GLU A 46 -5.13 18.29 11.74
N ASP A 47 -6.08 17.51 12.23
CA ASP A 47 -6.33 16.17 11.69
C ASP A 47 -7.15 16.30 10.40
N LEU A 48 -6.54 15.95 9.27
CA LEU A 48 -7.26 15.91 7.99
C LEU A 48 -8.37 14.86 8.05
N LYS A 49 -9.59 15.29 7.74
CA LYS A 49 -10.72 14.39 7.50
C LYS A 49 -10.70 13.97 6.04
N PRO A 50 -10.84 12.67 5.72
CA PRO A 50 -10.91 12.23 4.34
C PRO A 50 -12.09 12.91 3.63
N ASN A 51 -11.79 13.69 2.60
CA ASN A 51 -12.79 14.23 1.68
C ASN A 51 -12.58 13.57 0.33
N TYR A 52 -13.30 12.48 0.08
CA TYR A 52 -13.11 11.69 -1.14
C TYR A 52 -13.83 12.36 -2.31
N SER A 53 -13.07 12.76 -3.34
CA SER A 53 -13.64 13.14 -4.63
C SER A 53 -14.41 11.96 -5.24
N GLN A 54 -15.25 12.23 -6.25
CA GLN A 54 -15.94 11.17 -6.99
C GLN A 54 -14.94 10.19 -7.63
N VAL A 55 -13.79 10.70 -8.09
CA VAL A 55 -12.68 9.90 -8.65
C VAL A 55 -12.14 8.94 -7.59
N THR A 56 -11.75 9.46 -6.42
CA THR A 56 -11.23 8.62 -5.33
C THR A 56 -12.28 7.63 -4.82
N THR A 57 -13.55 8.03 -4.72
CA THR A 57 -14.65 7.13 -4.36
C THR A 57 -14.79 5.98 -5.34
N THR A 58 -14.70 6.25 -6.64
CA THR A 58 -14.77 5.23 -7.70
C THR A 58 -13.57 4.29 -7.64
N TYR A 59 -12.37 4.84 -7.46
CA TYR A 59 -11.15 4.06 -7.27
C TYR A 59 -11.25 3.12 -6.05
N LEU A 60 -11.65 3.63 -4.89
CA LEU A 60 -11.77 2.84 -3.66
C LEU A 60 -12.79 1.69 -3.80
N LYS A 61 -13.89 1.90 -4.52
CA LYS A 61 -14.85 0.84 -4.85
C LYS A 61 -14.23 -0.24 -5.73
N GLY A 62 -13.56 0.15 -6.82
CA GLY A 62 -12.89 -0.79 -7.72
C GLY A 62 -11.76 -1.57 -7.02
N LEU A 63 -10.98 -0.89 -6.16
CA LEU A 63 -9.97 -1.50 -5.31
C LEU A 63 -10.59 -2.56 -4.40
N TYR A 64 -11.67 -2.20 -3.68
CA TYR A 64 -12.40 -3.12 -2.81
C TYR A 64 -12.92 -4.33 -3.58
N GLU A 65 -13.63 -4.13 -4.69
CA GLU A 65 -14.22 -5.20 -5.49
C GLU A 65 -13.17 -6.21 -5.97
N ARG A 66 -12.02 -5.73 -6.46
CA ARG A 66 -10.95 -6.61 -6.95
C ARG A 66 -10.22 -7.33 -5.83
N LEU A 67 -9.95 -6.67 -4.70
CA LEU A 67 -9.33 -7.29 -3.52
C LEU A 67 -10.28 -8.30 -2.82
N ALA A 68 -11.59 -8.06 -2.87
CA ALA A 68 -12.61 -8.93 -2.30
C ALA A 68 -13.11 -10.03 -3.25
N SER A 69 -12.69 -10.01 -4.53
CA SER A 69 -13.09 -11.00 -5.54
C SER A 69 -12.89 -12.42 -5.04
N HIS A 70 -13.81 -13.35 -5.33
CA HIS A 70 -13.61 -14.77 -5.02
C HIS A 70 -12.53 -15.42 -5.90
N ASP A 71 -12.17 -14.79 -7.01
CA ASP A 71 -11.13 -15.30 -7.91
C ASP A 71 -9.72 -14.95 -7.40
N PRO A 72 -8.87 -15.96 -7.11
CA PRO A 72 -7.53 -15.73 -6.58
C PRO A 72 -6.60 -15.02 -7.56
N VAL A 73 -6.77 -15.20 -8.88
CA VAL A 73 -5.96 -14.53 -9.91
C VAL A 73 -6.29 -13.05 -9.93
N VAL A 74 -7.58 -12.70 -9.86
CA VAL A 74 -8.03 -11.29 -9.79
C VAL A 74 -7.48 -10.62 -8.54
N ARG A 75 -7.66 -11.23 -7.35
CA ARG A 75 -7.14 -10.69 -6.09
C ARG A 75 -5.62 -10.50 -6.13
N ALA A 76 -4.89 -11.54 -6.55
CA ALA A 76 -3.43 -11.48 -6.64
C ALA A 76 -2.96 -10.40 -7.61
N SER A 77 -3.63 -10.27 -8.77
CA SER A 77 -3.31 -9.22 -9.75
C SER A 77 -3.50 -7.82 -9.16
N MET A 78 -4.55 -7.61 -8.36
CA MET A 78 -4.81 -6.32 -7.74
C MET A 78 -3.80 -6.00 -6.64
N MET A 79 -3.45 -6.99 -5.81
CA MET A 79 -2.39 -6.83 -4.81
C MET A 79 -1.08 -6.45 -5.48
N VAL A 80 -0.62 -7.19 -6.49
CA VAL A 80 0.66 -6.90 -7.16
C VAL A 80 0.64 -5.54 -7.84
N ALA A 81 -0.46 -5.17 -8.50
CA ALA A 81 -0.60 -3.86 -9.12
C ALA A 81 -0.58 -2.72 -8.09
N PHE A 82 -1.24 -2.91 -6.94
CA PHE A 82 -1.25 -1.96 -5.83
C PHE A 82 0.15 -1.78 -5.24
N GLU A 83 0.89 -2.86 -4.98
CA GLU A 83 2.27 -2.78 -4.46
C GLU A 83 3.19 -1.98 -5.40
N ILE A 84 3.23 -2.37 -6.68
CA ILE A 84 4.11 -1.74 -7.67
C ILE A 84 3.78 -0.25 -7.81
N GLN A 85 2.50 0.09 -7.93
CA GLN A 85 2.10 1.48 -8.12
C GLN A 85 2.14 2.29 -6.82
N GLY A 86 1.90 1.65 -5.68
CA GLY A 86 1.95 2.22 -4.35
C GLY A 86 3.33 2.80 -4.04
N ALA A 87 4.39 2.06 -4.32
CA ALA A 87 5.76 2.55 -4.14
C ALA A 87 6.03 3.85 -4.92
N HIS A 88 5.68 3.89 -6.21
CA HIS A 88 5.83 5.09 -7.04
C HIS A 88 4.98 6.27 -6.55
N MET A 89 3.75 6.00 -6.13
CA MET A 89 2.85 7.01 -5.59
C MET A 89 3.41 7.61 -4.30
N ILE A 90 3.85 6.77 -3.36
CA ILE A 90 4.35 7.20 -2.04
C ILE A 90 5.66 7.98 -2.20
N GLU A 91 6.57 7.52 -3.06
CA GLU A 91 7.80 8.24 -3.39
C GLU A 91 7.48 9.64 -3.95
N SER A 92 6.56 9.71 -4.92
CA SER A 92 6.17 10.96 -5.56
C SER A 92 5.48 11.91 -4.57
N LEU A 93 4.61 11.38 -3.72
CA LEU A 93 3.94 12.14 -2.66
C LEU A 93 4.94 12.71 -1.67
N GLY A 94 5.88 11.89 -1.19
CA GLY A 94 6.93 12.32 -0.26
C GLY A 94 7.76 13.46 -0.83
N LYS A 95 8.26 13.31 -2.06
CA LYS A 95 9.01 14.37 -2.77
C LYS A 95 8.19 15.65 -2.92
N ALA A 96 6.91 15.53 -3.28
CA ALA A 96 6.03 16.68 -3.44
C ALA A 96 5.77 17.42 -2.11
N LEU A 97 5.55 16.69 -1.01
CA LEU A 97 5.34 17.27 0.32
C LEU A 97 6.61 17.99 0.82
N VAL A 98 7.76 17.36 0.71
CA VAL A 98 9.06 17.94 1.07
C VAL A 98 9.31 19.23 0.28
N ALA A 99 9.12 19.19 -1.04
CA ALA A 99 9.34 20.35 -1.91
C ALA A 99 8.33 21.49 -1.66
N THR A 100 7.05 21.17 -1.44
CA THR A 100 5.99 22.17 -1.29
C THR A 100 6.04 22.88 0.06
N TYR A 101 6.37 22.14 1.13
CA TYR A 101 6.32 22.64 2.50
C TYR A 101 7.71 22.85 3.13
N ASN A 102 8.78 22.65 2.36
CA ASN A 102 10.18 22.78 2.80
C ASN A 102 10.44 21.98 4.09
N LEU A 103 10.01 20.71 4.08
CA LEU A 103 10.18 19.78 5.19
C LEU A 103 11.55 19.11 5.13
N GLU A 104 12.00 18.56 6.24
CA GLU A 104 13.09 17.59 6.22
C GLU A 104 12.62 16.30 5.53
N GLU A 105 13.53 15.56 4.89
CA GLU A 105 13.21 14.32 4.14
C GLU A 105 12.76 13.14 5.02
N ASP A 106 12.59 13.36 6.33
CA ASP A 106 12.30 12.36 7.35
C ASP A 106 10.79 12.14 7.57
N LEU A 107 10.06 11.87 6.47
CA LEU A 107 8.66 11.47 6.56
C LEU A 107 8.58 9.97 6.87
N SER A 108 8.20 9.62 8.10
CA SER A 108 8.23 8.26 8.62
C SER A 108 7.43 7.26 7.77
N TYR A 109 6.29 7.69 7.22
CA TYR A 109 5.47 6.91 6.29
C TYR A 109 6.21 6.66 4.97
N CYS A 110 6.84 7.66 4.38
CA CYS A 110 7.60 7.51 3.15
C CYS A 110 8.82 6.61 3.37
N GLN A 111 9.56 6.79 4.46
CA GLN A 111 10.70 5.93 4.78
C GLN A 111 10.29 4.45 4.91
N ALA A 112 9.21 4.17 5.65
CA ALA A 112 8.72 2.80 5.80
C ALA A 112 8.43 2.09 4.46
N HIS A 113 8.12 2.84 3.40
CA HIS A 113 7.76 2.29 2.09
C HIS A 113 8.86 2.42 1.03
N VAL A 114 9.71 3.45 1.04
CA VAL A 114 10.65 3.74 -0.06
C VAL A 114 12.09 4.06 0.38
N GLY A 115 12.42 4.11 1.68
CA GLY A 115 13.80 4.43 2.11
C GLY A 115 14.17 4.07 3.56
N GLY A 116 15.37 3.53 3.77
CA GLY A 116 15.92 3.20 5.11
C GLY A 116 16.85 1.99 5.08
N ASP A 117 17.40 1.63 6.24
CA ASP A 117 18.32 0.48 6.39
C ASP A 117 17.63 -0.90 6.29
N ASP A 118 16.30 -0.95 6.41
CA ASP A 118 15.48 -2.17 6.25
C ASP A 118 14.07 -1.82 5.74
N PRO A 119 13.89 -1.55 4.43
CA PRO A 119 12.58 -1.24 3.88
C PRO A 119 11.69 -2.49 3.90
N LEU A 120 10.47 -2.34 4.46
CA LEU A 120 9.44 -3.39 4.49
C LEU A 120 9.17 -3.99 3.10
N GLU A 121 9.45 -3.21 2.06
CA GLU A 121 9.30 -3.55 0.65
C GLU A 121 10.09 -4.80 0.21
N VAL A 122 11.26 -5.10 0.80
CA VAL A 122 12.01 -6.32 0.46
C VAL A 122 11.20 -7.59 0.82
N TYR A 123 10.50 -7.56 1.95
CA TYR A 123 9.63 -8.64 2.38
C TYR A 123 8.34 -8.68 1.54
N HIS A 124 7.79 -7.53 1.17
CA HIS A 124 6.62 -7.46 0.28
C HIS A 124 6.92 -8.08 -1.09
N VAL A 125 8.09 -7.79 -1.67
CA VAL A 125 8.53 -8.39 -2.94
C VAL A 125 8.70 -9.91 -2.81
N ALA A 126 9.36 -10.39 -1.76
CA ALA A 126 9.58 -11.82 -1.53
C ALA A 126 8.24 -12.57 -1.34
N MET A 127 7.35 -12.02 -0.52
CA MET A 127 6.05 -12.60 -0.23
C MET A 127 5.11 -12.55 -1.44
N THR A 128 5.17 -11.47 -2.23
CA THR A 128 4.43 -11.37 -3.49
C THR A 128 4.92 -12.39 -4.51
N LYS A 129 6.23 -12.57 -4.66
CA LYS A 129 6.79 -13.64 -5.51
C LYS A 129 6.31 -15.02 -5.08
N LYS A 130 6.30 -15.29 -3.77
CA LYS A 130 5.80 -16.56 -3.23
C LYS A 130 4.30 -16.75 -3.49
N LEU A 131 3.50 -15.70 -3.28
CA LEU A 131 2.06 -15.70 -3.57
C LEU A 131 1.80 -16.03 -5.05
N LEU A 132 2.50 -15.36 -5.96
CA LEU A 132 2.37 -15.59 -7.40
C LEU A 132 2.74 -17.02 -7.79
N SER A 133 3.80 -17.58 -7.21
CA SER A 133 4.20 -18.97 -7.47
C SER A 133 3.15 -20.00 -7.04
N THR A 134 2.23 -19.61 -6.14
CA THR A 134 1.17 -20.48 -5.62
C THR A 134 -0.15 -20.30 -6.38
N ILE A 135 -0.46 -19.08 -6.81
CA ILE A 135 -1.74 -18.73 -7.45
C ILE A 135 -1.67 -18.81 -8.98
N VAL A 136 -0.54 -18.41 -9.57
CA VAL A 136 -0.39 -18.30 -11.02
C VAL A 136 0.28 -19.56 -11.54
N THR A 137 -0.55 -20.48 -12.04
CA THR A 137 -0.10 -21.64 -12.82
C THR A 137 0.35 -21.23 -14.23
N GLN A 138 0.98 -22.13 -14.98
CA GLN A 138 1.38 -21.83 -16.36
C GLN A 138 0.18 -21.53 -17.26
N GLU A 139 -0.94 -22.23 -17.07
CA GLU A 139 -2.17 -22.07 -17.84
C GLU A 139 -2.88 -20.75 -17.53
N SER A 140 -2.69 -20.21 -16.33
CA SER A 140 -3.32 -18.96 -15.89
C SER A 140 -2.44 -17.72 -16.09
N LYS A 141 -1.22 -17.87 -16.62
CA LYS A 141 -0.25 -16.78 -16.77
C LYS A 141 -0.74 -15.65 -17.66
N GLU A 142 -1.28 -15.96 -18.84
CA GLU A 142 -1.82 -14.93 -19.74
C GLU A 142 -3.01 -14.21 -19.12
N ARG A 143 -3.89 -14.97 -18.47
CA ARG A 143 -5.02 -14.42 -17.71
C ARG A 143 -4.54 -13.49 -16.61
N PHE A 144 -3.54 -13.90 -15.82
CA PHE A 144 -2.96 -13.07 -14.77
C PHE A 144 -2.41 -11.76 -15.34
N ILE A 145 -1.69 -11.78 -16.46
CA ILE A 145 -1.17 -10.57 -17.10
C ILE A 145 -2.30 -9.63 -17.52
N ASN A 146 -3.40 -10.16 -18.05
CA ASN A 146 -4.56 -9.35 -18.42
C ASN A 146 -5.24 -8.72 -17.19
N GLU A 147 -5.48 -9.51 -16.14
CA GLU A 147 -6.03 -9.00 -14.89
C GLU A 147 -5.10 -7.98 -14.21
N PHE A 148 -3.79 -8.19 -14.30
CA PHE A 148 -2.78 -7.27 -13.79
C PHE A 148 -2.83 -5.95 -14.54
N ARG A 149 -2.93 -5.95 -15.87
CA ARG A 149 -3.06 -4.71 -16.65
C ARG A 149 -4.30 -3.92 -16.24
N ILE A 150 -5.45 -4.58 -16.08
CA ILE A 150 -6.68 -3.94 -15.61
C ILE A 150 -6.47 -3.32 -14.22
N SER A 151 -5.92 -4.09 -13.29
CA SER A 151 -5.63 -3.63 -11.93
C SER A 151 -4.61 -2.47 -11.91
N TYR A 152 -3.59 -2.52 -12.75
CA TYR A 152 -2.57 -1.48 -12.84
C TYR A 152 -3.14 -0.18 -13.42
N THR A 153 -3.93 -0.28 -14.49
CA THR A 153 -4.65 0.87 -15.07
C THR A 153 -5.54 1.54 -14.03
N LEU A 154 -6.27 0.78 -13.20
CA LEU A 154 -7.09 1.34 -12.13
C LEU A 154 -6.29 2.22 -11.14
N ASN A 155 -5.11 1.75 -10.70
CA ASN A 155 -4.25 2.52 -9.78
C ASN A 155 -3.61 3.73 -10.50
N PHE A 156 -3.15 3.54 -11.73
CA PHE A 156 -2.55 4.60 -12.53
C PHE A 156 -3.54 5.73 -12.83
N ASP A 157 -4.75 5.39 -13.30
CA ASP A 157 -5.79 6.35 -13.64
C ASP A 157 -6.20 7.17 -12.40
N TRP A 158 -6.29 6.53 -11.22
CA TRP A 158 -6.53 7.26 -9.98
C TRP A 158 -5.44 8.30 -9.71
N CYS A 159 -4.15 7.93 -9.76
CA CYS A 159 -3.06 8.89 -9.55
C CYS A 159 -3.05 10.03 -10.57
N ARG A 160 -3.45 9.76 -11.83
CA ARG A 160 -3.58 10.80 -12.87
C ARG A 160 -4.73 11.77 -12.55
N ASP A 161 -5.87 11.24 -12.12
CA ASP A 161 -7.14 11.95 -12.08
C ASP A 161 -7.46 12.57 -10.70
N ILE A 162 -6.66 12.29 -9.66
CA ILE A 162 -6.84 12.87 -8.30
C ILE A 162 -6.50 14.36 -8.20
N THR A 163 -6.02 14.99 -9.28
CA THR A 163 -5.54 16.38 -9.30
C THR A 163 -6.63 17.44 -9.60
N LEU A 164 -7.90 17.12 -9.33
CA LEU A 164 -9.03 18.07 -9.46
C LEU A 164 -9.31 18.84 -8.17
#